data_AF-A0A3A5TV17-F1
#
_entry.id   AF-A0A3A5TV17-F1
#
_cell.length_a   1.000
_cell.length_b   1.000
_cell.length_c   1.000
_cell.angle_alpha   90.00
_cell.angle_beta   90.00
_cell.angle_gamma   90.00
#
_symmetry.space_group_name_H-M   'P 1'
#
loop_
_entity.id
_entity.type
_entity.pdbx_description
1 polymer ?
#
loop_
_entity_poly.entity_id
_entity_poly.type
_entity_poly.pdbx_seq_one_letter_code
_entity_poly.pdbx_strand_id
1 'polypeptide(L)'
;MQTNYMDDIVLLLTACINPNGMSYTVVQDIELRKKQYRESLSFYLTHTKYKIVFIENSNTDISCLYQKEISEGRLECITFDGNNYDRYLGKGFGEALILNYAYIHSKLIAQSHYIVKITGRVIVENVIELIDSCSLDKKSVYCELGLREKTTVSVFFIAHKDFYPLFLSKRNLINDFSKCYFEKVLFQSILEWRKDIHHKYSPFYLPVHLRGICGTSGAVYPTGNRVKAFVKYILYLFFKRFLFIE
;
A
#
# COMPACT_ATOMS: atom_id res chain seq x y z
N MET A 1 -23.85 18.24 0.26
CA MET A 1 -23.76 17.21 -0.81
C MET A 1 -22.95 16.06 -0.26
N GLN A 2 -23.44 14.83 -0.37
CA GLN A 2 -22.69 13.64 0.04
C GLN A 2 -21.64 13.40 -1.05
N THR A 3 -20.37 13.75 -0.79
CA THR A 3 -19.30 13.56 -1.76
C THR A 3 -19.06 12.05 -1.90
N ASN A 4 -19.45 11.47 -3.03
CA ASN A 4 -19.15 10.07 -3.32
C ASN A 4 -17.74 10.02 -3.92
N TYR A 5 -16.76 9.57 -3.12
CA TYR A 5 -15.36 9.50 -3.54
C TYR A 5 -15.03 8.25 -4.39
N MET A 6 -16.02 7.42 -4.74
CA MET A 6 -15.78 6.16 -5.48
C MET A 6 -15.23 6.38 -6.89
N ASP A 7 -15.49 7.53 -7.52
CA ASP A 7 -15.02 7.82 -8.88
C ASP A 7 -13.56 8.31 -8.93
N ASP A 8 -12.94 8.61 -7.79
CA ASP A 8 -11.60 9.20 -7.67
C ASP A 8 -10.63 8.29 -6.89
N ILE A 9 -10.51 7.04 -7.34
CA ILE A 9 -9.60 6.02 -6.78
C ILE A 9 -8.45 5.76 -7.75
N VAL A 10 -7.23 5.75 -7.23
CA VAL A 10 -6.02 5.34 -7.96
C VAL A 10 -5.35 4.15 -7.28
N LEU A 11 -4.88 3.19 -8.07
CA LEU A 11 -4.03 2.12 -7.58
C LEU A 11 -2.57 2.59 -7.60
N LEU A 12 -1.87 2.49 -6.48
CA LEU A 12 -0.45 2.82 -6.36
C LEU A 12 0.37 1.54 -6.18
N LEU A 13 1.11 1.15 -7.22
CA LEU A 13 2.00 -0.01 -7.23
C LEU A 13 3.43 0.45 -6.93
N THR A 14 3.93 0.12 -5.74
CA THR A 14 5.30 0.47 -5.33
C THR A 14 6.32 -0.57 -5.79
N ALA A 15 7.42 -0.14 -6.38
CA ALA A 15 8.43 -1.00 -6.96
C ALA A 15 9.86 -0.63 -6.58
N CYS A 16 10.67 -1.67 -6.44
CA CYS A 16 12.11 -1.62 -6.29
C CYS A 16 12.63 -2.85 -7.05
N ILE A 17 12.91 -2.68 -8.34
CA ILE A 17 13.28 -3.80 -9.23
C ILE A 17 14.69 -4.28 -8.92
N ASN A 18 15.63 -3.35 -8.79
CA ASN A 18 16.99 -3.62 -8.35
C ASN A 18 17.16 -3.27 -6.86
N PRO A 19 17.03 -4.26 -5.94
CA PRO A 19 17.24 -4.02 -4.52
C PRO A 19 18.70 -3.72 -4.15
N ASN A 20 19.64 -3.93 -5.08
CA ASN A 20 21.07 -3.63 -4.93
C ASN A 20 21.66 -4.12 -3.60
N GLY A 21 21.29 -5.31 -3.09
CA GLY A 21 21.77 -5.82 -1.80
C GLY A 21 21.08 -5.23 -0.55
N MET A 22 19.82 -4.78 -0.67
CA MET A 22 19.05 -4.24 0.47
C MET A 22 18.95 -5.26 1.61
N SER A 23 19.28 -4.84 2.83
CA SER A 23 19.14 -5.60 4.07
C SER A 23 17.73 -6.21 4.21
N TYR A 24 17.66 -7.41 4.79
CA TYR A 24 16.40 -8.12 5.07
C TYR A 24 15.50 -8.40 3.83
N THR A 25 16.12 -8.48 2.65
CA THR A 25 15.46 -8.88 1.40
C THR A 25 16.10 -10.16 0.87
N VAL A 26 15.31 -11.25 0.85
CA VAL A 26 15.76 -12.57 0.38
C VAL A 26 15.76 -12.63 -1.15
N VAL A 27 14.76 -12.03 -1.80
CA VAL A 27 14.64 -12.03 -3.27
C VAL A 27 15.47 -10.87 -3.85
N GLN A 28 16.72 -11.16 -4.21
CA GLN A 28 17.67 -10.20 -4.79
C GLN A 28 17.75 -10.26 -6.32
N ASP A 29 17.24 -11.33 -6.95
CA ASP A 29 17.27 -11.52 -8.40
C ASP A 29 16.44 -10.45 -9.12
N ILE A 30 17.14 -9.62 -9.91
CA ILE A 30 16.59 -8.47 -10.63
C ILE A 30 15.60 -8.91 -11.70
N GLU A 31 15.92 -9.95 -12.48
CA GLU A 31 15.07 -10.40 -13.59
C GLU A 31 13.80 -11.08 -13.07
N LEU A 32 13.93 -11.89 -12.00
CA LEU A 32 12.76 -12.45 -11.32
C LEU A 32 11.84 -11.35 -10.77
N ARG A 33 12.40 -10.33 -10.12
CA ARG A 33 11.60 -9.20 -9.60
C ARG A 33 10.94 -8.43 -10.73
N LYS A 34 11.69 -8.09 -11.78
CA LYS A 34 11.16 -7.42 -12.98
C LYS A 34 9.98 -8.18 -13.58
N LYS A 35 10.09 -9.51 -13.68
CA LYS A 35 8.99 -10.38 -14.10
C LYS A 35 7.78 -10.27 -13.16
N GLN A 36 7.96 -10.36 -11.84
CA GLN A 36 6.88 -10.23 -10.86
C GLN A 36 6.15 -8.89 -10.94
N TYR A 37 6.90 -7.78 -11.06
CA TYR A 37 6.32 -6.44 -11.21
C TYR A 37 5.51 -6.32 -12.50
N ARG A 38 6.02 -6.85 -13.62
CA ARG A 38 5.30 -6.87 -14.90
C ARG A 38 4.03 -7.71 -14.84
N GLU A 39 4.09 -8.91 -14.27
CA GLU A 39 2.92 -9.78 -14.10
C GLU A 39 1.82 -9.12 -13.26
N SER A 40 2.22 -8.48 -12.16
CA SER A 40 1.32 -7.75 -11.29
C SER A 40 0.70 -6.53 -11.97
N LEU A 41 1.50 -5.68 -12.62
CA LEU A 41 1.00 -4.52 -13.37
C LEU A 41 0.04 -4.94 -14.49
N SER A 42 0.39 -5.96 -15.27
CA SER A 42 -0.48 -6.52 -16.31
C SER A 42 -1.79 -7.09 -15.73
N PHE A 43 -1.76 -7.72 -14.55
CA PHE A 43 -2.99 -8.17 -13.89
C PHE A 43 -3.95 -7.00 -13.64
N TYR A 44 -3.49 -5.90 -13.04
CA TYR A 44 -4.36 -4.77 -12.71
C TYR A 44 -4.85 -4.02 -13.96
N LEU A 45 -4.01 -3.91 -15.00
CA LEU A 45 -4.41 -3.30 -16.28
C LEU A 45 -5.52 -4.11 -16.97
N THR A 46 -5.42 -5.45 -16.94
CA THR A 46 -6.40 -6.33 -17.59
C THR A 46 -7.70 -6.48 -16.79
N HIS A 47 -7.61 -6.57 -15.46
CA HIS A 47 -8.76 -6.94 -14.62
C HIS A 47 -9.46 -5.75 -13.96
N THR A 48 -8.94 -4.53 -14.11
CA THR A 48 -9.52 -3.35 -13.45
C THR A 48 -9.60 -2.14 -14.39
N LYS A 49 -10.52 -1.22 -14.09
CA LYS A 49 -10.65 0.07 -14.80
C LYS A 49 -9.96 1.24 -14.07
N TYR A 50 -9.49 1.06 -12.84
CA TYR A 50 -8.90 2.11 -12.00
C TYR A 50 -7.55 2.59 -12.48
N LYS A 51 -7.38 3.89 -12.74
CA LYS A 51 -6.09 4.55 -12.98
C LYS A 51 -4.96 3.99 -12.09
N ILE A 52 -3.78 3.78 -12.66
CA ILE A 52 -2.64 3.16 -11.97
C ILE A 52 -1.45 4.10 -11.98
N VAL A 53 -0.80 4.23 -10.82
CA VAL A 53 0.55 4.77 -10.69
C VAL A 53 1.48 3.61 -10.39
N PHE A 54 2.41 3.35 -11.31
CA PHE A 54 3.54 2.45 -11.07
C PHE A 54 4.76 3.30 -10.75
N ILE A 55 5.31 3.15 -9.55
CA ILE A 55 6.48 3.94 -9.13
C ILE A 55 7.64 3.04 -8.71
N GLU A 56 8.80 3.29 -9.29
CA GLU A 56 10.01 2.48 -9.18
C GLU A 56 11.18 3.34 -8.67
N ASN A 57 11.90 2.90 -7.62
CA ASN A 57 12.93 3.70 -6.96
C ASN A 57 14.39 3.26 -7.21
N SER A 58 14.65 2.35 -8.14
CA SER A 58 15.99 1.80 -8.40
C SER A 58 16.55 2.14 -9.79
N ASN A 59 16.00 3.18 -10.43
CA ASN A 59 16.33 3.61 -11.79
C ASN A 59 16.10 2.55 -12.88
N THR A 60 15.23 1.57 -12.64
CA THR A 60 14.88 0.55 -13.63
C THR A 60 13.56 0.92 -14.31
N ASP A 61 13.65 1.61 -15.44
CA ASP A 61 12.47 2.01 -16.21
C ASP A 61 11.90 0.85 -17.04
N ILE A 62 10.57 0.67 -16.96
CA ILE A 62 9.79 -0.30 -17.75
C ILE A 62 8.66 0.37 -18.55
N SER A 63 8.58 1.70 -18.55
CA SER A 63 7.53 2.51 -19.20
C SER A 63 7.40 2.22 -20.69
N CYS A 64 8.49 1.90 -21.38
CA CYS A 64 8.51 1.54 -22.79
C CYS A 64 7.63 0.34 -23.14
N LEU A 65 7.32 -0.52 -22.17
CA LEU A 65 6.47 -1.69 -22.35
C LEU A 65 4.96 -1.37 -22.30
N TYR A 66 4.58 -0.16 -21.88
CA TYR A 66 3.20 0.24 -21.58
C TYR A 66 2.82 1.59 -22.21
N GLN A 67 3.40 1.90 -23.37
CA GLN A 67 3.20 3.20 -24.04
C GLN A 67 1.74 3.48 -24.37
N LYS A 68 0.97 2.44 -24.71
CA LYS A 68 -0.46 2.56 -24.99
C LYS A 68 -1.21 3.07 -23.76
N GLU A 69 -1.08 2.36 -22.63
CA GLU A 69 -1.78 2.68 -21.38
C GLU A 69 -1.36 4.04 -20.82
N ILE A 70 -0.10 4.43 -21.03
CA ILE A 70 0.40 5.76 -20.67
C ILE A 70 -0.25 6.84 -21.53
N SER A 71 -0.27 6.66 -22.86
CA SER A 71 -0.85 7.63 -23.80
C SER A 71 -2.36 7.81 -23.61
N GLU A 72 -3.07 6.74 -23.21
CA GLU A 72 -4.50 6.77 -22.86
C GLU A 72 -4.76 7.40 -21.48
N GLY A 73 -3.73 7.79 -20.72
CA GLY A 73 -3.86 8.36 -19.38
C GLY A 73 -4.30 7.35 -18.32
N ARG A 74 -4.23 6.05 -18.64
CA ARG A 74 -4.64 4.93 -17.78
C ARG A 74 -3.55 4.54 -16.78
N LEU A 75 -2.29 4.75 -17.16
CA LEU A 75 -1.09 4.43 -16.39
C LEU A 75 -0.16 5.63 -16.29
N GLU A 76 0.37 5.89 -15.10
CA GLU A 76 1.48 6.80 -14.86
C GLU A 76 2.67 5.98 -14.35
N CYS A 77 3.76 5.95 -15.12
CA CYS A 77 5.02 5.31 -14.73
C CYS A 77 6.00 6.38 -14.24
N ILE A 78 6.49 6.24 -13.01
CA ILE A 78 7.48 7.13 -12.41
C ILE A 78 8.70 6.30 -12.00
N THR A 79 9.87 6.68 -12.50
CA THR A 79 11.14 6.07 -12.11
C THR A 79 12.04 7.15 -11.52
N PHE A 80 12.64 6.88 -10.37
CA PHE A 80 13.55 7.82 -9.71
C PHE A 80 14.66 7.10 -8.94
N ASP A 81 15.73 7.82 -8.61
CA ASP A 81 16.78 7.34 -7.73
C ASP A 81 16.38 7.50 -6.26
N GLY A 82 15.76 6.48 -5.68
CA GLY A 82 15.25 6.48 -4.31
C GLY A 82 15.71 5.31 -3.46
N ASN A 83 16.65 4.50 -3.96
CA ASN A 83 17.21 3.35 -3.25
C ASN A 83 18.63 3.61 -2.70
N ASN A 84 19.12 4.86 -2.83
CA ASN A 84 20.40 5.31 -2.30
C ASN A 84 20.25 5.98 -0.92
N TYR A 85 19.97 5.17 0.10
CA TYR A 85 19.88 5.61 1.50
C TYR A 85 20.60 4.63 2.41
N ASP A 86 20.78 5.00 3.68
CA ASP A 86 21.44 4.12 4.66
C ASP A 86 20.68 2.80 4.81
N ARG A 87 21.35 1.69 4.46
CA ARG A 87 20.77 0.36 4.47
C ARG A 87 20.36 -0.12 5.87
N TYR A 88 20.88 0.48 6.93
CA TYR A 88 20.48 0.20 8.31
C TYR A 88 19.03 0.64 8.59
N LEU A 89 18.51 1.63 7.88
CA LEU A 89 17.10 2.05 7.99
C LEU A 89 16.14 0.97 7.46
N GLY A 90 16.63 0.14 6.53
CA GLY A 90 15.94 -1.02 5.99
C GLY A 90 14.88 -0.70 4.94
N LYS A 91 14.13 -1.73 4.54
CA LYS A 91 13.19 -1.67 3.40
C LYS A 91 11.97 -0.79 3.70
N GLY A 92 11.57 -0.70 4.97
CA GLY A 92 10.41 0.09 5.37
C GLY A 92 10.62 1.57 5.10
N PHE A 93 11.84 2.07 5.34
CA PHE A 93 12.19 3.44 5.04
C PHE A 93 12.14 3.73 3.53
N GLY A 94 12.68 2.83 2.70
CA GLY A 94 12.60 2.93 1.24
C GLY A 94 11.16 2.95 0.72
N GLU A 95 10.29 2.12 1.29
CA GLU A 95 8.85 2.15 0.98
C GLU A 95 8.23 3.52 1.29
N ALA A 96 8.58 4.13 2.43
CA ALA A 96 8.10 5.47 2.77
C ALA A 96 8.65 6.55 1.82
N LEU A 97 9.88 6.42 1.32
CA LEU A 97 10.43 7.30 0.29
C LEU A 97 9.66 7.18 -1.03
N ILE A 98 9.33 5.96 -1.47
CA ILE A 98 8.49 5.71 -2.65
C ILE A 98 7.14 6.40 -2.49
N LEU A 99 6.45 6.18 -1.36
CA LEU A 99 5.15 6.79 -1.11
C LEU A 99 5.21 8.31 -1.06
N ASN A 100 6.28 8.89 -0.48
CA ASN A 100 6.49 10.32 -0.45
C ASN A 100 6.70 10.91 -1.85
N TYR A 101 7.53 10.25 -2.67
CA TYR A 101 7.79 10.69 -4.03
C TYR A 101 6.52 10.60 -4.89
N ALA A 102 5.77 9.48 -4.80
CA ALA A 102 4.50 9.32 -5.50
C ALA A 102 3.51 10.42 -5.12
N TYR A 103 3.36 10.72 -3.82
CA TYR A 103 2.42 11.73 -3.33
C TYR A 103 2.73 13.13 -3.87
N ILE A 104 4.02 13.48 -3.99
CA ILE A 104 4.46 14.81 -4.46
C ILE A 104 4.37 14.92 -5.99
N HIS A 105 4.72 13.87 -6.73
CA HIS A 105 5.00 13.96 -8.16
C HIS A 105 3.91 13.36 -9.07
N SER A 106 3.05 12.48 -8.57
CA SER A 106 2.04 11.83 -9.41
C SER A 106 0.86 12.74 -9.71
N LYS A 107 0.58 12.91 -11.01
CA LYS A 107 -0.61 13.62 -11.50
C LYS A 107 -1.89 12.86 -11.17
N LEU A 108 -1.87 11.53 -11.31
CA LEU A 108 -3.04 10.70 -11.04
C LEU A 108 -3.41 10.69 -9.55
N ILE A 109 -2.43 10.68 -8.65
CA ILE A 109 -2.67 10.83 -7.20
C ILE A 109 -3.22 12.21 -6.88
N ALA A 110 -2.66 13.28 -7.45
CA ALA A 110 -3.15 14.64 -7.21
C ALA A 110 -4.65 14.81 -7.54
N GLN A 111 -5.08 14.13 -8.62
CA GLN A 111 -6.47 14.12 -9.10
C GLN A 111 -7.38 13.15 -8.38
N SER A 112 -6.86 12.27 -7.51
CA SER A 112 -7.64 11.26 -6.80
C SER A 112 -7.95 11.67 -5.37
N HIS A 113 -8.93 11.04 -4.76
CA HIS A 113 -9.25 11.17 -3.33
C HIS A 113 -8.73 10.00 -2.51
N TYR A 114 -8.72 8.79 -3.10
CA TYR A 114 -8.24 7.58 -2.44
C TYR A 114 -7.10 6.94 -3.20
N ILE A 115 -6.13 6.47 -2.43
CA ILE A 115 -4.99 5.73 -2.92
C ILE A 115 -5.11 4.31 -2.36
N VAL A 116 -5.21 3.35 -3.28
CA VAL A 116 -5.12 1.92 -2.98
C VAL A 116 -3.67 1.52 -3.14
N LYS A 117 -2.95 1.49 -2.03
CA LYS A 117 -1.54 1.13 -2.03
C LYS A 117 -1.40 -0.37 -2.14
N ILE A 118 -0.53 -0.81 -3.06
CA ILE A 118 -0.19 -2.21 -3.29
C ILE A 118 1.34 -2.32 -3.44
N THR A 119 1.97 -3.27 -2.74
CA THR A 119 3.36 -3.64 -3.08
C THR A 119 3.38 -4.25 -4.49
N GLY A 120 4.04 -3.57 -5.44
CA GLY A 120 3.84 -3.76 -6.87
C GLY A 120 4.19 -5.15 -7.44
N ARG A 121 4.86 -6.02 -6.68
CA ARG A 121 5.16 -7.43 -7.07
C ARG A 121 4.16 -8.45 -6.50
N VAL A 122 3.17 -8.00 -5.74
CA VAL A 122 2.14 -8.83 -5.12
C VAL A 122 0.79 -8.51 -5.77
N ILE A 123 0.03 -9.55 -6.07
CA ILE A 123 -1.29 -9.43 -6.66
C ILE A 123 -2.34 -9.56 -5.57
N VAL A 124 -3.28 -8.63 -5.52
CA VAL A 124 -4.47 -8.67 -4.67
C VAL A 124 -5.63 -9.12 -5.56
N GLU A 125 -5.95 -10.40 -5.52
CA GLU A 125 -6.84 -11.03 -6.51
C GLU A 125 -8.28 -10.49 -6.44
N ASN A 126 -8.73 -10.18 -5.23
CA ASN A 126 -10.06 -9.63 -4.96
C ASN A 126 -10.05 -8.10 -4.73
N VAL A 127 -9.14 -7.37 -5.39
CA VAL A 127 -8.99 -5.92 -5.21
C VAL A 127 -10.27 -5.13 -5.46
N ILE A 128 -11.05 -5.52 -6.48
CA ILE A 128 -12.34 -4.87 -6.79
C ILE A 128 -13.33 -5.09 -5.65
N GLU A 129 -13.50 -6.35 -5.22
CA GLU A 129 -14.40 -6.68 -4.10
C GLU A 129 -14.03 -5.94 -2.82
N LEU A 130 -12.73 -5.77 -2.54
CA LEU A 130 -12.24 -5.02 -1.38
C LEU A 130 -12.52 -3.52 -1.47
N ILE A 131 -12.39 -2.93 -2.64
CA ILE A 131 -12.69 -1.51 -2.85
C ILE A 131 -14.20 -1.27 -2.75
N ASP A 132 -15.01 -2.08 -3.43
CA ASP A 132 -16.49 -2.00 -3.41
C ASP A 132 -17.05 -2.26 -2.00
N SER A 133 -16.33 -3.05 -1.21
CA SER A 133 -16.57 -3.32 0.20
C SER A 133 -16.40 -2.09 1.10
N CYS A 134 -15.75 -1.02 0.64
CA CYS A 134 -15.39 0.12 1.46
C CYS A 134 -16.46 1.23 1.37
N SER A 135 -16.86 1.75 2.53
CA SER A 135 -17.74 2.91 2.64
C SER A 135 -16.87 4.17 2.63
N LEU A 136 -16.72 4.73 1.43
CA LEU A 136 -15.91 5.91 1.12
C LEU A 136 -16.76 7.19 1.16
N ASP A 137 -17.54 7.37 2.22
CA ASP A 137 -18.38 8.56 2.47
C ASP A 137 -17.70 9.60 3.40
N LYS A 138 -16.64 9.17 4.09
CA LYS A 138 -15.78 9.97 4.96
C LYS A 138 -14.32 9.67 4.66
N LYS A 139 -13.43 10.62 4.93
CA LYS A 139 -11.98 10.41 4.80
C LYS A 139 -11.55 9.22 5.67
N SER A 140 -11.24 8.11 5.02
CA SER A 140 -11.11 6.81 5.66
C SER A 140 -9.76 6.17 5.38
N VAL A 141 -9.29 5.36 6.34
CA VAL A 141 -8.19 4.42 6.13
C VAL A 141 -8.69 3.00 6.37
N TYR A 142 -8.47 2.13 5.39
CA TYR A 142 -8.72 0.71 5.46
C TYR A 142 -7.40 -0.05 5.46
N CYS A 143 -7.13 -0.75 6.56
CA CYS A 143 -5.89 -1.51 6.74
C CYS A 143 -6.11 -2.63 7.76
N GLU A 144 -5.40 -3.74 7.59
CA GLU A 144 -5.42 -4.83 8.56
C GLU A 144 -4.53 -4.47 9.77
N LEU A 145 -5.08 -4.50 10.99
CA LEU A 145 -4.33 -4.24 12.23
C LEU A 145 -4.01 -5.51 13.01
N GLY A 146 -2.77 -5.60 13.50
CA GLY A 146 -2.35 -6.47 14.59
C GLY A 146 -2.30 -5.67 15.89
N LEU A 147 -3.41 -5.67 16.64
CA LEU A 147 -3.55 -4.83 17.85
C LEU A 147 -2.60 -5.25 18.98
N ARG A 148 -2.39 -6.56 19.15
CA ARG A 148 -1.47 -7.11 20.16
C ARG A 148 -0.02 -6.70 19.87
N GLU A 149 0.37 -6.74 18.60
CA GLU A 149 1.71 -6.44 18.13
C GLU A 149 1.91 -4.95 17.81
N LYS A 150 0.83 -4.14 17.93
CA LYS A 150 0.78 -2.71 17.55
C LYS A 150 1.37 -2.45 16.16
N THR A 151 0.91 -3.24 15.18
CA THR A 151 1.43 -3.27 13.81
C THR A 151 0.29 -3.34 12.79
N THR A 152 0.62 -3.14 11.51
CA THR A 152 -0.31 -3.30 10.39
C THR A 152 0.21 -4.27 9.33
N VAL A 153 -0.59 -4.51 8.29
CA VAL A 153 -0.12 -5.14 7.03
C VAL A 153 0.04 -4.04 5.98
N SER A 154 1.28 -3.78 5.58
CA SER A 154 1.63 -2.70 4.63
C SER A 154 1.54 -3.09 3.16
N VAL A 155 1.40 -4.39 2.84
CA VAL A 155 1.34 -4.90 1.46
C VAL A 155 0.16 -4.32 0.70
N PHE A 156 -0.97 -4.18 1.38
CA PHE A 156 -2.21 -3.63 0.85
C PHE A 156 -2.91 -2.76 1.90
N PHE A 157 -3.24 -1.53 1.55
CA PHE A 157 -4.15 -0.69 2.33
C PHE A 157 -4.80 0.35 1.42
N ILE A 158 -5.95 0.89 1.84
CA ILE A 158 -6.66 1.95 1.15
C ILE A 158 -6.68 3.16 2.07
N ALA A 159 -6.30 4.33 1.59
CA ALA A 159 -6.34 5.53 2.41
C ALA A 159 -6.78 6.74 1.60
N HIS A 160 -7.56 7.62 2.23
CA HIS A 160 -7.79 8.95 1.70
C HIS A 160 -6.45 9.68 1.57
N LYS A 161 -6.24 10.46 0.50
CA LYS A 161 -4.94 11.11 0.20
C LYS A 161 -4.42 11.98 1.35
N ASP A 162 -5.30 12.62 2.10
CA ASP A 162 -4.95 13.47 3.26
C ASP A 162 -4.32 12.69 4.42
N PHE A 163 -4.44 11.36 4.45
CA PHE A 163 -3.74 10.53 5.43
C PHE A 163 -2.21 10.50 5.18
N TYR A 164 -1.78 10.66 3.93
CA TYR A 164 -0.38 10.50 3.54
C TYR A 164 0.53 11.55 4.19
N PRO A 165 0.22 12.86 4.19
CA PRO A 165 1.01 13.85 4.91
C PRO A 165 1.20 13.52 6.40
N LEU A 166 0.12 13.06 7.07
CA LEU A 166 0.16 12.66 8.47
C LEU A 166 1.14 11.50 8.70
N PHE A 167 1.08 10.47 7.85
CA PHE A 167 1.95 9.31 7.93
C PHE A 167 3.41 9.64 7.54
N LEU A 168 3.61 10.31 6.41
CA LEU A 168 4.92 10.59 5.81
C LEU A 168 5.73 11.65 6.57
N SER A 169 5.07 12.51 7.37
CA SER A 169 5.75 13.38 8.32
C SER A 169 6.55 12.60 9.38
N LYS A 170 6.14 11.36 9.66
CA LYS A 170 6.77 10.46 10.65
C LYS A 170 7.75 9.46 10.03
N ARG A 171 8.02 9.53 8.72
CA ARG A 171 8.86 8.54 8.01
C ARG A 171 10.25 8.37 8.62
N ASN A 172 10.82 9.42 9.21
CA ASN A 172 12.15 9.39 9.83
C ASN A 172 12.20 8.55 11.11
N LEU A 173 11.05 8.14 11.65
CA LEU A 173 10.97 7.19 12.75
C LEU A 173 11.18 5.74 12.28
N ILE A 174 11.06 5.47 10.98
CA ILE A 174 11.20 4.12 10.43
C ILE A 174 12.68 3.74 10.41
N ASN A 175 13.00 2.68 11.15
CA ASN A 175 14.33 2.14 11.26
C ASN A 175 14.23 0.64 11.64
N ASP A 176 14.53 -0.22 10.68
CA ASP A 176 14.43 -1.68 10.86
C ASP A 176 15.42 -2.18 11.93
N PHE A 177 16.60 -1.57 12.06
CA PHE A 177 17.61 -1.92 13.08
C PHE A 177 17.11 -1.63 14.50
N SER A 178 16.46 -0.48 14.72
CA SER A 178 15.85 -0.15 16.02
C SER A 178 14.49 -0.80 16.25
N LYS A 179 14.09 -1.77 15.40
CA LYS A 179 12.80 -2.47 15.43
C LYS A 179 11.58 -1.55 15.33
N CYS A 180 11.73 -0.38 14.71
CA CYS A 180 10.65 0.54 14.39
C CYS A 180 10.30 0.42 12.91
N TYR A 181 9.52 -0.60 12.57
CA TYR A 181 9.18 -0.92 11.18
C TYR A 181 8.14 0.05 10.60
N PHE A 182 8.05 0.09 9.27
CA PHE A 182 7.02 0.84 8.54
C PHE A 182 5.62 0.59 9.09
N GLU A 183 5.29 -0.68 9.35
CA GLU A 183 3.99 -1.12 9.83
C GLU A 183 3.65 -0.55 11.22
N LYS A 184 4.65 -0.32 12.08
CA LYS A 184 4.45 0.32 13.39
C LYS A 184 4.15 1.81 13.23
N VAL A 185 4.88 2.50 12.37
CA VAL A 185 4.64 3.94 12.11
C VAL A 185 3.29 4.14 11.41
N LEU A 186 2.93 3.24 10.49
CA LEU A 186 1.62 3.22 9.85
C LEU A 186 0.51 2.98 10.90
N PHE A 187 0.69 2.03 11.81
CA PHE A 187 -0.25 1.75 12.90
C PHE A 187 -0.50 3.01 13.74
N GLN A 188 0.57 3.65 14.22
CA GLN A 188 0.46 4.86 15.04
C GLN A 188 -0.20 6.02 14.30
N SER A 189 0.11 6.17 13.01
CA SER A 189 -0.52 7.20 12.17
C SER A 189 -2.01 6.96 11.99
N ILE A 190 -2.46 5.70 11.89
CA ILE A 190 -3.89 5.34 11.87
C ILE A 190 -4.57 5.68 13.19
N LEU A 191 -3.90 5.48 14.34
CA LEU A 191 -4.47 5.84 15.63
C LEU A 191 -4.66 7.35 15.75
N GLU A 192 -3.67 8.13 15.32
CA GLU A 192 -3.74 9.58 15.32
C GLU A 192 -4.80 10.10 14.36
N TRP A 193 -4.89 9.53 13.15
CA TRP A 193 -5.88 9.87 12.14
C TRP A 193 -7.31 9.87 12.67
N ARG A 194 -7.63 8.89 13.52
CA ARG A 194 -8.97 8.70 14.10
C ARG A 194 -9.33 9.64 15.23
N LYS A 195 -8.37 10.43 15.75
CA LYS A 195 -8.66 11.40 16.81
C LYS A 195 -9.58 12.51 16.32
N ASP A 196 -9.58 12.76 15.01
CA ASP A 196 -10.55 13.64 14.35
C ASP A 196 -11.89 12.92 14.13
N ILE A 197 -12.99 13.55 14.56
CA ILE A 197 -14.35 13.03 14.45
C ILE A 197 -14.86 12.90 12.99
N HIS A 198 -14.23 13.61 12.06
CA HIS A 198 -14.54 13.56 10.63
C HIS A 198 -13.77 12.46 9.90
N HIS A 199 -12.80 11.84 10.56
CA HIS A 199 -11.99 10.76 10.01
C HIS A 199 -12.47 9.40 10.48
N LYS A 200 -12.20 8.38 9.66
CA LYS A 200 -12.59 7.00 9.93
C LYS A 200 -11.43 6.05 9.69
N TYR A 201 -11.43 4.98 10.47
CA TYR A 201 -10.63 3.79 10.22
C TYR A 201 -11.56 2.58 10.24
N SER A 202 -11.25 1.59 9.41
CA SER A 202 -11.91 0.30 9.43
C SER A 202 -10.95 -0.80 9.00
N PRO A 203 -10.97 -1.99 9.60
CA PRO A 203 -10.43 -3.17 8.94
C PRO A 203 -11.32 -3.55 7.74
N PHE A 204 -10.80 -4.42 6.88
CA PHE A 204 -11.59 -5.03 5.81
C PHE A 204 -12.55 -6.07 6.39
N TYR A 205 -13.79 -6.12 5.88
CA TYR A 205 -14.69 -7.21 6.24
C TYR A 205 -14.43 -8.47 5.40
N LEU A 206 -13.84 -8.31 4.21
CA LEU A 206 -13.35 -9.38 3.36
C LEU A 206 -11.86 -9.66 3.64
N PRO A 207 -11.42 -10.92 3.52
CA PRO A 207 -9.99 -11.22 3.55
C PRO A 207 -9.29 -10.63 2.32
N VAL A 208 -8.04 -10.19 2.50
CA VAL A 208 -7.18 -9.78 1.38
C VAL A 208 -6.54 -11.01 0.76
N HIS A 209 -6.86 -11.34 -0.50
CA HIS A 209 -6.31 -12.50 -1.21
C HIS A 209 -5.01 -12.11 -1.92
N LEU A 210 -3.87 -12.45 -1.31
CA LEU A 210 -2.55 -12.12 -1.83
C LEU A 210 -1.98 -13.31 -2.63
N ARG A 211 -1.59 -13.05 -3.89
CA ARG A 211 -0.79 -13.95 -4.71
C ARG A 211 0.61 -13.37 -4.93
N GLY A 212 1.63 -14.15 -4.57
CA GLY A 212 3.04 -13.78 -4.68
C GLY A 212 3.86 -14.30 -3.50
N ILE A 213 5.11 -13.85 -3.42
CA ILE A 213 6.05 -14.22 -2.35
C ILE A 213 6.44 -13.01 -1.50
N CYS A 214 6.58 -13.21 -0.21
CA CYS A 214 7.08 -12.19 0.71
C CYS A 214 8.57 -11.95 0.46
N GLY A 215 8.98 -10.70 0.22
CA GLY A 215 10.39 -10.40 -0.04
C GLY A 215 11.33 -10.58 1.14
N THR A 216 10.82 -10.60 2.38
CA THR A 216 11.64 -10.76 3.59
C THR A 216 11.79 -12.20 4.01
N SER A 217 10.74 -13.03 3.89
CA SER A 217 10.81 -14.44 4.29
C SER A 217 10.94 -15.41 3.11
N GLY A 218 10.68 -14.97 1.88
CA GLY A 218 10.54 -15.85 0.71
C GLY A 218 9.27 -16.70 0.71
N ALA A 219 8.45 -16.63 1.76
CA ALA A 219 7.25 -17.45 1.91
C ALA A 219 6.12 -16.99 0.97
N VAL A 220 5.31 -17.94 0.50
CA VAL A 220 4.06 -17.66 -0.21
C VAL A 220 3.04 -17.08 0.78
N TYR A 221 2.27 -16.09 0.36
CA TYR A 221 1.22 -15.53 1.21
C TYR A 221 0.10 -16.56 1.44
N PRO A 222 -0.42 -16.69 2.67
CA PRO A 222 -1.47 -17.65 2.97
C PRO A 222 -2.80 -17.23 2.35
N THR A 223 -3.61 -18.21 1.96
CA THR A 223 -4.99 -17.97 1.51
C THR A 223 -5.83 -17.44 2.66
N GLY A 224 -6.53 -16.33 2.43
CA GLY A 224 -7.41 -15.71 3.42
C GLY A 224 -8.66 -16.56 3.68
N ASN A 225 -9.17 -16.54 4.92
CA ASN A 225 -10.42 -17.21 5.29
C ASN A 225 -11.53 -16.18 5.51
N ARG A 226 -12.62 -16.27 4.71
CA ARG A 226 -13.74 -15.32 4.75
C ARG A 226 -14.44 -15.27 6.11
N VAL A 227 -14.67 -16.42 6.74
CA VAL A 227 -15.32 -16.49 8.06
C VAL A 227 -14.44 -15.82 9.12
N LYS A 228 -13.14 -16.12 9.11
CA LYS A 228 -12.19 -15.52 10.06
C LYS A 228 -12.10 -14.00 9.91
N ALA A 229 -12.06 -13.49 8.67
CA ALA A 229 -12.05 -12.06 8.38
C ALA A 229 -13.34 -11.39 8.87
N PHE A 230 -14.50 -11.99 8.57
CA PHE A 230 -15.79 -11.49 9.00
C PHE A 230 -15.92 -11.47 10.53
N VAL A 231 -15.54 -12.55 11.23
CA VAL A 231 -15.55 -12.59 12.70
C VAL A 231 -14.64 -11.51 13.28
N LYS A 232 -13.44 -11.33 12.73
CA LYS A 232 -12.53 -10.26 13.17
C LYS A 232 -13.15 -8.87 12.97
N TYR A 233 -13.81 -8.64 11.84
CA TYR A 233 -14.51 -7.40 11.54
C TYR A 233 -15.67 -7.13 12.51
N ILE A 234 -16.49 -8.15 12.80
CA ILE A 234 -17.58 -8.04 13.77
C ILE A 234 -17.04 -7.75 15.18
N LEU A 235 -16.02 -8.47 15.63
CA LEU A 235 -15.35 -8.19 16.91
C LEU A 235 -14.81 -6.76 16.95
N TYR A 236 -14.20 -6.27 15.87
CA TYR A 236 -13.80 -4.88 15.78
C TYR A 236 -15.00 -3.93 15.95
N LEU A 237 -16.14 -4.16 15.31
CA LEU A 237 -17.31 -3.27 15.45
C LEU A 237 -17.81 -3.17 16.90
N PHE A 238 -17.79 -4.27 17.66
CA PHE A 238 -18.16 -4.27 19.07
C PHE A 238 -17.11 -3.60 19.96
N PHE A 239 -15.83 -3.88 19.73
CA PHE A 239 -14.75 -3.44 20.62
C PHE A 239 -14.05 -2.15 20.18
N LYS A 240 -14.35 -1.56 19.01
CA LYS A 240 -13.63 -0.38 18.47
C LYS A 240 -13.61 0.84 19.40
N ARG A 241 -14.56 0.94 20.33
CA ARG A 241 -14.59 1.98 21.37
C ARG A 241 -13.55 1.75 22.47
N PHE A 242 -13.15 0.50 22.70
CA PHE A 242 -12.24 0.07 23.77
C PHE A 242 -10.84 -0.30 23.25
N LEU A 243 -10.73 -0.76 22.00
CA LEU A 243 -9.48 -1.25 21.39
C LEU A 243 -8.36 -0.19 21.30
N PHE A 244 -8.69 1.08 21.56
CA PHE A 244 -7.81 2.23 21.33
C PHE A 244 -7.95 3.31 22.42
N ILE A 245 -8.51 2.95 23.58
CA ILE A 245 -8.42 3.79 24.78
C ILE A 245 -7.02 3.55 25.34
N GLU A 246 -6.19 4.59 25.35
CA GLU A 246 -4.99 4.67 26.20
C GLU A 246 -5.37 5.22 27.58
#